data_AF-A0A7C4Y1C1-F1
#
_entry.id   AF-A0A7C4Y1C1-F1
#
_cell.length_a   1.000
_cell.length_b   1.000
_cell.length_c   1.000
_cell.angle_alpha   90.00
_cell.angle_beta   90.00
_cell.angle_gamma   90.00
#
_symmetry.space_group_name_H-M   'P 1'
#
loop_
_entity.id
_entity.type
_entity.pdbx_description
1 polymer ?
#
loop_
_entity_poly.entity_id
_entity_poly.type
_entity_poly.pdbx_seq_one_letter_code
_entity_poly.pdbx_strand_id
1 'polypeptide(L)'
;MKLFCFNQIIKRSAFLSVLIFSFSFISSDLFARDFSFLSREYKRIAFANYGKKVLPKHKIGISFIDIKSRKRISVNGNSVFPAASIIKIPIMAHLFYLYDKGLVQLDNKIFVKDSDKQCGAGVLQYLKPNNYSLYSLCKYMISISDNTATYVLSKFLGKSNINSYLKKIGLKNTLLLDETALIEKPNPNFNRTTPNEIANLLLKIQTGKGFSKYSRKQMLGFMKNQKYVFGIPKVLPRNFFCANKTGNLTNVLHDCAVVYSPRGDYVLCVFTEGFKKDREARFVINKVSKITASFYQ
;
A
#
# COMPACT_ATOMS: atom_id res chain seq x y z
N MET A 1 -51.06 79.22 -9.65
CA MET A 1 -52.42 79.19 -10.27
C MET A 1 -53.32 78.26 -9.45
N LYS A 2 -54.64 78.28 -9.63
CA LYS A 2 -55.65 77.68 -8.73
C LYS A 2 -55.85 76.16 -8.92
N LEU A 3 -56.31 75.49 -7.84
CA LEU A 3 -57.08 74.21 -7.78
C LEU A 3 -56.32 72.92 -8.16
N PHE A 4 -56.79 71.69 -7.84
CA PHE A 4 -58.02 71.22 -7.16
C PHE A 4 -57.70 70.19 -6.04
N CYS A 5 -58.71 69.65 -5.34
CA CYS A 5 -58.61 68.77 -4.15
C CYS A 5 -59.39 67.42 -4.33
N PHE A 6 -59.27 66.50 -3.34
CA PHE A 6 -59.86 65.14 -3.28
C PHE A 6 -59.24 64.13 -4.30
N ASN A 7 -59.22 62.79 -4.12
CA ASN A 7 -59.75 61.82 -3.13
C ASN A 7 -58.92 60.50 -3.27
N GLN A 8 -58.91 59.43 -2.45
CA GLN A 8 -59.48 59.06 -1.13
C GLN A 8 -58.72 57.79 -0.59
N ILE A 9 -59.23 57.18 0.50
CA ILE A 9 -58.98 55.79 0.99
C ILE A 9 -57.64 55.50 1.69
N ILE A 10 -57.72 55.44 3.03
CA ILE A 10 -56.80 54.71 3.91
C ILE A 10 -57.37 53.29 4.15
N LYS A 11 -56.56 52.23 4.00
CA LYS A 11 -56.66 50.99 4.84
C LYS A 11 -55.58 49.91 4.57
N ARG A 12 -54.91 49.52 5.68
CA ARG A 12 -54.38 48.18 6.04
C ARG A 12 -53.12 47.61 5.33
N SER A 13 -52.53 46.66 6.06
CA SER A 13 -51.43 45.72 5.71
C SER A 13 -50.03 46.33 5.52
N ALA A 14 -48.94 45.73 6.03
CA ALA A 14 -48.81 44.73 7.10
C ALA A 14 -47.41 44.82 7.75
N PHE A 15 -47.24 44.32 8.98
CA PHE A 15 -45.90 44.15 9.57
C PHE A 15 -45.15 43.06 8.81
N LEU A 16 -44.08 43.43 8.11
CA LEU A 16 -43.23 42.46 7.40
C LEU A 16 -42.14 41.92 8.32
N SER A 17 -42.50 40.94 9.17
CA SER A 17 -41.54 40.19 9.97
C SER A 17 -40.66 39.33 9.06
N VAL A 18 -39.41 39.76 8.85
CA VAL A 18 -38.44 39.02 8.05
C VAL A 18 -38.06 37.72 8.76
N LEU A 19 -38.71 36.63 8.36
CA LEU A 19 -38.34 35.27 8.75
C LEU A 19 -37.00 34.92 8.12
N ILE A 20 -35.92 35.18 8.86
CA ILE A 20 -34.59 34.66 8.54
C ILE A 20 -34.68 33.13 8.72
N PHE A 21 -34.96 32.42 7.63
CA PHE A 21 -34.75 30.98 7.56
C PHE A 21 -33.25 30.72 7.74
N SER A 22 -32.87 30.40 8.98
CA SER A 22 -31.60 29.77 9.26
C SER A 22 -31.57 28.42 8.53
N PHE A 23 -30.99 28.41 7.33
CA PHE A 23 -30.54 27.18 6.71
C PHE A 23 -29.49 26.57 7.63
N SER A 24 -29.96 25.69 8.52
CA SER A 24 -29.10 24.76 9.22
C SER A 24 -28.35 23.99 8.16
N PHE A 25 -27.04 24.23 8.08
CA PHE A 25 -26.14 23.42 7.28
C PHE A 25 -26.23 22.00 7.84
N ILE A 26 -27.07 21.18 7.22
CA ILE A 26 -26.99 19.72 7.35
C ILE A 26 -25.61 19.36 6.82
N SER A 27 -24.68 19.12 7.75
CA SER A 27 -23.31 18.76 7.40
C SER A 27 -23.32 17.50 6.54
N SER A 28 -22.33 17.37 5.66
CA SER A 28 -22.27 16.29 4.67
C SER A 28 -21.87 14.93 5.28
N ASP A 29 -22.45 14.59 6.43
CA ASP A 29 -22.19 13.38 7.22
C ASP A 29 -23.17 12.24 6.93
N LEU A 30 -24.11 12.44 5.98
CA LEU A 30 -24.80 11.32 5.34
C LEU A 30 -23.75 10.37 4.76
N PHE A 31 -23.71 9.15 5.30
CA PHE A 31 -22.70 8.11 5.05
C PHE A 31 -21.30 8.37 5.63
N ALA A 32 -21.24 8.76 6.90
CA ALA A 32 -20.11 8.43 7.76
C ALA A 32 -19.84 6.90 7.75
N ARG A 33 -18.89 6.46 6.91
CA ARG A 33 -18.47 5.05 6.73
C ARG A 33 -18.34 4.28 8.05
N ASP A 34 -19.02 3.15 8.19
CA ASP A 34 -18.86 2.26 9.35
C ASP A 34 -17.59 1.39 9.25
N PHE A 35 -16.49 1.90 9.80
CA PHE A 35 -15.25 1.13 9.93
C PHE A 35 -15.34 -0.02 10.96
N SER A 36 -16.40 -0.10 11.78
CA SER A 36 -16.63 -1.21 12.71
C SER A 36 -16.98 -2.50 11.97
N PHE A 37 -17.83 -2.44 10.94
CA PHE A 37 -18.14 -3.55 10.03
C PHE A 37 -16.86 -4.11 9.40
N LEU A 38 -16.04 -3.26 8.80
CA LEU A 38 -14.80 -3.69 8.13
C LEU A 38 -13.80 -4.31 9.13
N SER A 39 -13.72 -3.77 10.35
CA SER A 39 -12.92 -4.32 11.46
C SER A 39 -13.43 -5.70 11.93
N ARG A 40 -14.75 -5.88 11.99
CA ARG A 40 -15.42 -7.14 12.33
C ARG A 40 -15.13 -8.22 11.29
N GLU A 41 -15.25 -7.89 10.01
CA GLU A 41 -14.97 -8.82 8.91
C GLU A 41 -13.48 -9.20 8.81
N TYR A 42 -12.55 -8.26 9.01
CA TYR A 42 -11.13 -8.59 9.06
C TYR A 42 -10.79 -9.54 10.21
N LYS A 43 -11.39 -9.35 11.40
CA LYS A 43 -11.23 -10.29 12.52
C LYS A 43 -11.83 -11.66 12.17
N ARG A 44 -13.05 -11.71 11.62
CA ARG A 44 -13.73 -12.94 11.20
C ARG A 44 -12.92 -13.73 10.16
N ILE A 45 -12.19 -13.04 9.28
CA ILE A 45 -11.27 -13.65 8.31
C ILE A 45 -9.97 -14.11 8.97
N ALA A 46 -9.31 -13.25 9.75
CA ALA A 46 -8.00 -13.55 10.31
C ALA A 46 -8.01 -14.70 11.33
N PHE A 47 -9.14 -14.93 12.00
CA PHE A 47 -9.33 -16.00 12.98
C PHE A 47 -10.24 -17.14 12.49
N ALA A 48 -10.55 -17.21 11.19
CA ALA A 48 -11.32 -18.32 10.62
C ALA A 48 -10.50 -19.63 10.58
N ASN A 49 -11.20 -20.75 10.80
CA ASN A 49 -10.64 -22.10 10.69
C ASN A 49 -10.65 -22.56 9.22
N TYR A 50 -9.52 -22.43 8.53
CA TYR A 50 -9.34 -22.83 7.13
C TYR A 50 -9.15 -24.36 6.91
N GLY A 51 -9.70 -25.19 7.79
CA GLY A 51 -10.06 -26.57 7.47
C GLY A 51 -9.11 -27.72 7.84
N LYS A 52 -8.88 -27.98 9.14
CA LYS A 52 -8.78 -29.34 9.74
C LYS A 52 -8.72 -29.29 11.27
N LYS A 53 -9.09 -30.40 11.94
CA LYS A 53 -9.15 -30.50 13.43
C LYS A 53 -7.77 -30.31 14.11
N VAL A 54 -6.68 -30.73 13.47
CA VAL A 54 -5.30 -30.50 13.94
C VAL A 54 -4.42 -30.16 12.73
N LEU A 55 -3.91 -28.92 12.67
CA LEU A 55 -2.88 -28.44 11.74
C LEU A 55 -2.11 -27.29 12.42
N PRO A 56 -0.87 -26.97 11.99
CA PRO A 56 -0.12 -25.83 12.53
C PRO A 56 -0.88 -24.52 12.30
N LYS A 57 -0.86 -23.64 13.30
CA LYS A 57 -1.60 -22.36 13.30
C LYS A 57 -1.20 -21.49 12.10
N HIS A 58 -2.07 -21.38 11.11
CA HIS A 58 -1.96 -20.34 10.08
C HIS A 58 -2.08 -18.96 10.73
N LYS A 59 -1.33 -18.01 10.20
CA LYS A 59 -1.22 -16.65 10.76
C LYS A 59 -1.58 -15.64 9.67
N ILE A 60 -2.59 -14.82 9.94
CA ILE A 60 -3.06 -13.77 9.04
C ILE A 60 -2.82 -12.41 9.70
N GLY A 61 -2.20 -11.48 8.97
CA GLY A 61 -1.97 -10.11 9.38
C GLY A 61 -2.62 -9.14 8.40
N ILE A 62 -3.46 -8.23 8.87
CA ILE A 62 -4.16 -7.23 8.04
C ILE A 62 -3.85 -5.84 8.60
N SER A 63 -3.43 -4.93 7.74
CA SER A 63 -3.37 -3.50 8.02
C SER A 63 -4.09 -2.72 6.91
N PHE A 64 -4.89 -1.75 7.31
CA PHE A 64 -5.68 -0.91 6.43
C PHE A 64 -5.68 0.54 6.91
N ILE A 65 -5.63 1.47 5.97
CA ILE A 65 -5.64 2.92 6.23
C ILE A 65 -6.47 3.63 5.16
N ASP A 66 -7.56 4.30 5.55
CA ASP A 66 -8.29 5.25 4.68
C ASP A 66 -7.44 6.53 4.51
N ILE A 67 -7.18 6.96 3.27
CA ILE A 67 -6.22 8.05 3.02
C ILE A 67 -6.74 9.40 3.54
N LYS A 68 -8.05 9.68 3.42
CA LYS A 68 -8.69 10.97 3.73
C LYS A 68 -8.87 11.15 5.23
N SER A 69 -9.59 10.25 5.88
CA SER A 69 -9.92 10.28 7.31
C SER A 69 -8.79 9.81 8.21
N ARG A 70 -7.74 9.17 7.65
CA ARG A 70 -6.63 8.55 8.38
C ARG A 70 -7.06 7.42 9.32
N LYS A 71 -8.32 6.97 9.29
CA LYS A 71 -8.84 5.86 10.09
C LYS A 71 -8.10 4.57 9.72
N ARG A 72 -7.82 3.75 10.75
CA ARG A 72 -6.96 2.57 10.68
C ARG A 72 -7.68 1.34 11.20
N ILE A 73 -7.41 0.20 10.58
CA ILE A 73 -7.81 -1.12 11.07
C ILE A 73 -6.58 -2.02 11.03
N SER A 74 -6.33 -2.73 12.14
CA SER A 74 -5.16 -3.59 12.31
C SER A 74 -5.58 -4.88 13.01
N VAL A 75 -5.39 -6.02 12.35
CA VAL A 75 -5.60 -7.37 12.91
C VAL A 75 -4.29 -8.11 12.78
N ASN A 76 -3.65 -8.44 13.92
CA ASN A 76 -2.25 -8.89 13.97
C ASN A 76 -1.26 -7.94 13.24
N GLY A 77 -1.62 -6.67 13.01
CA GLY A 77 -0.86 -5.75 12.16
C GLY A 77 0.55 -5.40 12.66
N ASN A 78 0.83 -5.60 13.96
CA ASN A 78 2.15 -5.46 14.57
C ASN A 78 2.93 -6.79 14.66
N SER A 79 2.34 -7.92 14.25
CA SER A 79 3.07 -9.20 14.21
C SER A 79 4.19 -9.12 13.18
N VAL A 80 5.36 -9.67 13.56
CA VAL A 80 6.45 -9.96 12.63
C VAL A 80 6.05 -11.11 11.71
N PHE A 81 6.37 -10.98 10.43
CA PHE A 81 6.28 -12.02 9.39
C PHE A 81 7.57 -12.05 8.56
N PRO A 82 7.88 -13.16 7.87
CA PRO A 82 8.89 -13.19 6.81
C PRO A 82 8.46 -12.25 5.68
N ALA A 83 9.23 -11.20 5.41
CA ALA A 83 8.85 -10.13 4.48
C ALA A 83 8.69 -10.59 3.03
N ALA A 84 9.38 -11.68 2.64
CA ALA A 84 9.45 -12.12 1.25
C ALA A 84 9.82 -10.93 0.31
N SER A 85 9.31 -10.94 -0.92
CA SER A 85 9.45 -9.80 -1.85
C SER A 85 8.71 -8.51 -1.45
N ILE A 86 8.09 -8.40 -0.26
CA ILE A 86 7.59 -7.11 0.28
C ILE A 86 8.75 -6.21 0.73
N ILE A 87 9.90 -6.77 1.13
CA ILE A 87 11.12 -6.01 1.52
C ILE A 87 11.59 -5.05 0.41
N LYS A 88 11.20 -5.31 -0.84
CA LYS A 88 11.50 -4.49 -2.03
C LYS A 88 10.85 -3.10 -1.96
N ILE A 89 9.75 -2.91 -1.21
CA ILE A 89 9.14 -1.58 -0.98
C ILE A 89 10.06 -0.70 -0.08
N PRO A 90 10.51 -1.16 1.11
CA PRO A 90 11.62 -0.55 1.86
C PRO A 90 12.87 -0.19 1.04
N ILE A 91 13.35 -1.10 0.19
CA ILE A 91 14.57 -0.88 -0.62
C ILE A 91 14.34 0.25 -1.66
N MET A 92 13.21 0.23 -2.36
CA MET A 92 12.79 1.31 -3.27
C MET A 92 12.69 2.66 -2.53
N ALA A 93 12.08 2.68 -1.35
CA ALA A 93 11.93 3.90 -0.55
C ALA A 93 13.29 4.48 -0.12
N HIS A 94 14.28 3.62 0.19
CA HIS A 94 15.63 4.09 0.49
C HIS A 94 16.32 4.73 -0.73
N LEU A 95 16.26 4.08 -1.90
CA LEU A 95 16.81 4.63 -3.16
C LEU A 95 16.25 6.04 -3.45
N PHE A 96 14.93 6.19 -3.41
CA PHE A 96 14.29 7.47 -3.71
C PHE A 96 14.52 8.52 -2.62
N TYR A 97 14.71 8.13 -1.36
CA TYR A 97 15.15 9.06 -0.30
C TYR A 97 16.58 9.60 -0.54
N LEU A 98 17.51 8.76 -1.04
CA LEU A 98 18.85 9.22 -1.39
C LEU A 98 18.84 10.13 -2.63
N TYR A 99 18.02 9.81 -3.63
CA TYR A 99 17.83 10.65 -4.83
C TYR A 99 17.21 12.01 -4.47
N ASP A 100 16.15 12.04 -3.65
CA ASP A 100 15.55 13.28 -3.12
C ASP A 100 16.48 14.08 -2.19
N LYS A 101 17.69 13.56 -1.91
CA LYS A 101 18.77 14.23 -1.20
C LYS A 101 20.00 14.54 -2.06
N GLY A 102 19.96 14.25 -3.37
CA GLY A 102 21.09 14.44 -4.29
C GLY A 102 22.27 13.50 -4.04
N LEU A 103 22.11 12.49 -3.20
CA LEU A 103 23.19 11.57 -2.79
C LEU A 103 23.43 10.44 -3.80
N VAL A 104 22.48 10.19 -4.70
CA VAL A 104 22.59 9.29 -5.84
C VAL A 104 21.82 9.87 -7.03
N GLN A 105 22.28 9.63 -8.26
CA GLN A 105 21.50 9.88 -9.46
C GLN A 105 20.87 8.58 -9.96
N LEU A 106 19.67 8.66 -10.53
CA LEU A 106 18.88 7.47 -10.90
C LEU A 106 19.29 6.83 -12.22
N ASP A 107 20.03 7.55 -13.05
CA ASP A 107 20.66 7.09 -14.30
C ASP A 107 22.03 6.43 -14.08
N ASN A 108 22.67 6.64 -12.91
CA ASN A 108 23.89 5.93 -12.49
C ASN A 108 23.79 4.43 -12.83
N LYS A 109 24.78 3.92 -13.57
CA LYS A 109 24.79 2.56 -14.11
C LYS A 109 25.57 1.62 -13.21
N ILE A 110 25.04 0.42 -13.01
CA ILE A 110 25.77 -0.72 -12.44
C ILE A 110 25.88 -1.79 -13.52
N PHE A 111 27.08 -2.31 -13.72
CA PHE A 111 27.30 -3.49 -14.54
C PHE A 111 26.84 -4.74 -13.77
N VAL A 112 25.73 -5.34 -14.19
CA VAL A 112 25.23 -6.60 -13.65
C VAL A 112 25.97 -7.74 -14.34
N LYS A 113 26.79 -8.46 -13.58
CA LYS A 113 27.58 -9.63 -14.03
C LYS A 113 26.84 -10.94 -13.73
N ASP A 114 27.25 -12.05 -14.36
CA ASP A 114 26.61 -13.35 -14.15
C ASP A 114 26.65 -13.82 -12.68
N SER A 115 27.72 -13.52 -11.94
CA SER A 115 27.83 -13.89 -10.52
C SER A 115 27.02 -13.02 -9.55
N ASP A 116 26.23 -12.05 -10.03
CA ASP A 116 25.20 -11.38 -9.21
C ASP A 116 23.79 -11.97 -9.45
N LYS A 117 23.61 -12.87 -10.44
CA LYS A 117 22.31 -13.42 -10.81
C LYS A 117 21.70 -14.24 -9.67
N GLN A 118 20.46 -13.90 -9.33
CA GLN A 118 19.62 -14.61 -8.37
C GLN A 118 18.46 -15.28 -9.11
N CYS A 119 18.20 -16.55 -8.79
CA CYS A 119 17.11 -17.31 -9.40
C CYS A 119 15.71 -16.93 -8.88
N GLY A 120 14.68 -17.60 -9.37
CA GLY A 120 13.29 -17.36 -8.97
C GLY A 120 12.61 -16.27 -9.82
N ALA A 121 12.08 -15.23 -9.19
CA ALA A 121 11.36 -14.17 -9.90
C ALA A 121 12.32 -13.18 -10.58
N GLY A 122 12.06 -12.83 -11.84
CA GLY A 122 12.83 -11.84 -12.60
C GLY A 122 13.23 -12.32 -14.00
N VAL A 123 13.68 -11.38 -14.83
CA VAL A 123 14.21 -11.66 -16.18
C VAL A 123 15.73 -11.53 -16.24
N LEU A 124 16.35 -10.74 -15.36
CA LEU A 124 17.79 -10.44 -15.43
C LEU A 124 18.67 -11.69 -15.25
N GLN A 125 18.17 -12.74 -14.58
CA GLN A 125 18.83 -14.05 -14.47
C GLN A 125 19.10 -14.70 -15.85
N TYR A 126 18.28 -14.42 -16.86
CA TYR A 126 18.38 -15.00 -18.21
C TYR A 126 19.09 -14.09 -19.23
N LEU A 127 19.31 -12.81 -18.90
CA LEU A 127 19.96 -11.86 -19.81
C LEU A 127 21.49 -11.95 -19.73
N LYS A 128 22.18 -11.51 -20.79
CA LYS A 128 23.65 -11.35 -20.76
C LYS A 128 24.05 -10.22 -19.80
N PRO A 129 25.27 -10.24 -19.23
CA PRO A 129 25.81 -9.13 -18.45
C PRO A 129 25.70 -7.79 -19.16
N ASN A 130 25.23 -6.76 -18.45
CA ASN A 130 25.01 -5.44 -19.04
C ASN A 130 24.95 -4.33 -17.97
N ASN A 131 25.07 -3.08 -18.41
CA ASN A 131 24.91 -1.89 -17.58
C ASN A 131 23.43 -1.51 -17.44
N TYR A 132 22.92 -1.53 -16.20
CA TYR A 132 21.56 -1.10 -15.87
C TYR A 132 21.59 0.11 -14.94
N SER A 133 20.75 1.11 -15.20
CA SER A 133 20.59 2.26 -14.31
C SER A 133 19.86 1.89 -13.01
N LEU A 134 20.11 2.61 -11.91
CA LEU A 134 19.39 2.42 -10.64
C LEU A 134 17.87 2.49 -10.83
N TYR A 135 17.39 3.38 -11.69
CA TYR A 135 15.99 3.49 -12.12
C TYR A 135 15.47 2.17 -12.71
N SER A 136 16.21 1.58 -13.65
CA SER A 136 15.82 0.35 -14.34
C SER A 136 15.85 -0.85 -13.39
N LEU A 137 16.89 -0.96 -12.55
CA LEU A 137 16.96 -1.98 -11.49
C LEU A 137 15.77 -1.87 -10.53
N CYS A 138 15.46 -0.66 -10.05
CA CYS A 138 14.29 -0.44 -9.18
C CYS A 138 12.96 -0.76 -9.88
N LYS A 139 12.83 -0.41 -11.17
CA LYS A 139 11.66 -0.73 -11.99
C LYS A 139 11.46 -2.25 -12.12
N TYR A 140 12.52 -3.03 -12.39
CA TYR A 140 12.44 -4.49 -12.45
C TYR A 140 12.17 -5.12 -11.07
N MET A 141 12.91 -4.69 -10.04
CA MET A 141 12.75 -5.13 -8.64
C MET A 141 11.29 -5.00 -8.16
N ILE A 142 10.59 -3.95 -8.57
CA ILE A 142 9.18 -3.74 -8.19
C ILE A 142 8.22 -4.41 -9.17
N SER A 143 8.26 -4.04 -10.46
CA SER A 143 7.18 -4.33 -11.42
C SER A 143 7.08 -5.81 -11.81
N ILE A 144 8.20 -6.53 -11.80
CA ILE A 144 8.30 -7.98 -12.06
C ILE A 144 8.98 -8.74 -10.91
N SER A 145 9.06 -8.11 -9.73
CA SER A 145 9.68 -8.70 -8.52
C SER A 145 11.11 -9.22 -8.70
N ASP A 146 11.91 -8.66 -9.62
CA ASP A 146 13.18 -9.25 -10.05
C ASP A 146 14.20 -9.41 -8.90
N ASN A 147 14.67 -10.64 -8.66
CA ASN A 147 15.56 -11.01 -7.56
C ASN A 147 17.01 -10.54 -7.80
N THR A 148 17.51 -10.62 -9.04
CA THR A 148 18.85 -10.13 -9.39
C THR A 148 18.91 -8.61 -9.22
N ALA A 149 17.88 -7.89 -9.70
CA ALA A 149 17.77 -6.45 -9.51
C ALA A 149 17.66 -6.06 -8.02
N THR A 150 17.03 -6.91 -7.20
CA THR A 150 16.95 -6.69 -5.74
C THR A 150 18.32 -6.82 -5.09
N TYR A 151 19.05 -7.89 -5.40
CA TYR A 151 20.36 -8.18 -4.83
C TYR A 151 21.38 -7.10 -5.19
N VAL A 152 21.49 -6.76 -6.48
CA VAL A 152 22.41 -5.72 -6.97
C VAL A 152 22.09 -4.36 -6.34
N LEU A 153 20.82 -3.95 -6.32
CA LEU A 153 20.42 -2.67 -5.75
C LEU A 153 20.59 -2.64 -4.22
N SER A 154 20.39 -3.76 -3.53
CA SER A 154 20.62 -3.86 -2.07
C SER A 154 22.10 -3.80 -1.72
N LYS A 155 22.97 -4.44 -2.50
CA LYS A 155 24.43 -4.30 -2.40
C LYS A 155 24.87 -2.85 -2.60
N PHE A 156 24.42 -2.20 -3.68
CA PHE A 156 24.78 -0.81 -3.99
C PHE A 156 24.35 0.17 -2.90
N LEU A 157 23.13 0.04 -2.38
CA LEU A 157 22.64 0.90 -1.30
C LEU A 157 23.29 0.59 0.06
N GLY A 158 23.77 -0.64 0.25
CA GLY A 158 24.31 -1.16 1.50
C GLY A 158 23.24 -1.53 2.51
N LYS A 159 23.17 -2.82 2.92
CA LYS A 159 22.21 -3.34 3.91
C LYS A 159 22.20 -2.58 5.23
N SER A 160 23.37 -2.18 5.75
CA SER A 160 23.48 -1.37 6.96
C SER A 160 22.85 0.02 6.81
N ASN A 161 22.98 0.65 5.64
CA ASN A 161 22.38 1.95 5.33
C ASN A 161 20.86 1.82 5.18
N ILE A 162 20.39 0.79 4.45
CA ILE A 162 18.97 0.46 4.31
C ILE A 162 18.35 0.30 5.72
N ASN A 163 18.89 -0.58 6.55
CA ASN A 163 18.36 -0.83 7.89
C ASN A 163 18.40 0.42 8.80
N SER A 164 19.46 1.24 8.69
CA SER A 164 19.56 2.51 9.41
C SER A 164 18.51 3.54 8.95
N TYR A 165 18.27 3.63 7.65
CA TYR A 165 17.17 4.43 7.08
C TYR A 165 15.81 3.96 7.59
N LEU A 166 15.53 2.65 7.57
CA LEU A 166 14.26 2.09 8.05
C LEU A 166 14.02 2.39 9.53
N LYS A 167 15.03 2.18 10.38
CA LYS A 167 15.01 2.59 11.79
C LYS A 167 14.73 4.10 11.93
N LYS A 168 15.42 4.95 11.15
CA LYS A 168 15.23 6.42 11.14
C LYS A 168 13.84 6.84 10.70
N ILE A 169 13.19 6.14 9.75
CA ILE A 169 11.81 6.42 9.33
C ILE A 169 10.75 5.73 10.21
N GLY A 170 11.14 5.11 11.33
CA GLY A 170 10.25 4.52 12.33
C GLY A 170 9.78 3.10 12.03
N LEU A 171 10.40 2.42 11.06
CA LEU A 171 10.18 1.01 10.78
C LEU A 171 11.19 0.19 11.62
N LYS A 172 10.78 -0.19 12.84
CA LYS A 172 11.66 -0.81 13.84
C LYS A 172 11.78 -2.32 13.68
N ASN A 173 10.78 -2.96 13.08
CA ASN A 173 10.69 -4.41 12.90
C ASN A 173 11.08 -4.84 11.47
N THR A 174 10.96 -3.92 10.49
CA THR A 174 11.39 -4.15 9.12
C THR A 174 12.91 -4.20 9.05
N LEU A 175 13.45 -5.35 8.63
CA LEU A 175 14.88 -5.62 8.63
C LEU A 175 15.25 -6.48 7.42
N LEU A 176 16.19 -5.98 6.62
CA LEU A 176 16.90 -6.73 5.59
C LEU A 176 18.08 -7.43 6.27
N LEU A 177 18.03 -8.75 6.38
CA LEU A 177 19.09 -9.57 6.98
C LEU A 177 19.97 -10.22 5.91
N ASP A 178 19.36 -10.66 4.80
CA ASP A 178 20.00 -11.40 3.72
C ASP A 178 19.43 -10.98 2.36
N GLU A 179 20.27 -10.38 1.52
CA GLU A 179 19.94 -9.87 0.19
C GLU A 179 19.57 -10.99 -0.81
N THR A 180 19.88 -12.25 -0.51
CA THR A 180 19.57 -13.45 -1.33
C THR A 180 18.28 -14.16 -0.90
N ALA A 181 17.83 -13.97 0.34
CA ALA A 181 16.64 -14.62 0.91
C ALA A 181 15.31 -14.08 0.32
N LEU A 182 15.05 -14.47 -0.94
CA LEU A 182 13.98 -13.96 -1.80
C LEU A 182 13.13 -15.06 -2.48
N ILE A 183 13.41 -16.34 -2.21
CA ILE A 183 12.80 -17.51 -2.89
C ILE A 183 12.21 -18.47 -1.86
N GLU A 184 13.02 -18.92 -0.91
CA GLU A 184 12.60 -19.75 0.21
C GLU A 184 12.56 -18.94 1.51
N LYS A 185 11.82 -19.42 2.50
CA LYS A 185 11.97 -18.92 3.88
C LYS A 185 13.29 -19.51 4.40
N PRO A 186 14.32 -18.68 4.66
CA PRO A 186 15.63 -19.19 5.04
C PRO A 186 15.61 -19.73 6.48
N ASN A 187 16.82 -20.00 6.97
CA ASN A 187 17.22 -20.23 8.36
C ASN A 187 16.64 -19.14 9.35
N PRO A 188 16.92 -19.16 10.67
CA PRO A 188 16.19 -18.30 11.62
C PRO A 188 16.35 -16.79 11.39
N ASN A 189 17.31 -16.35 10.55
CA ASN A 189 17.57 -14.95 10.22
C ASN A 189 16.86 -14.47 8.92
N PHE A 190 15.55 -14.71 8.81
CA PHE A 190 14.79 -14.27 7.63
C PHE A 190 14.56 -12.75 7.55
N ASN A 191 14.61 -12.20 6.34
CA ASN A 191 14.13 -10.84 6.02
C ASN A 191 12.72 -10.66 6.58
N ARG A 192 12.48 -9.64 7.40
CA ARG A 192 11.26 -9.54 8.24
C ARG A 192 10.63 -8.15 8.22
N THR A 193 9.34 -8.07 8.50
CA THR A 193 8.56 -6.81 8.55
C THR A 193 7.22 -7.03 9.28
N THR A 194 6.37 -6.00 9.37
CA THR A 194 4.99 -6.09 9.89
C THR A 194 3.99 -5.43 8.93
N PRO A 195 2.72 -5.88 8.89
CA PRO A 195 1.69 -5.25 8.05
C PRO A 195 1.53 -3.74 8.29
N ASN A 196 1.59 -3.29 9.55
CA ASN A 196 1.45 -1.88 9.91
C ASN A 196 2.67 -1.04 9.49
N GLU A 197 3.89 -1.59 9.51
CA GLU A 197 5.08 -0.88 9.06
C GLU A 197 5.08 -0.65 7.54
N ILE A 198 4.72 -1.66 6.76
CA ILE A 198 4.56 -1.52 5.30
C ILE A 198 3.39 -0.61 4.95
N ALA A 199 2.26 -0.72 5.65
CA ALA A 199 1.13 0.18 5.42
C ALA A 199 1.48 1.65 5.75
N ASN A 200 2.26 1.89 6.79
CA ASN A 200 2.78 3.22 7.12
C ASN A 200 3.76 3.76 6.07
N LEU A 201 4.59 2.91 5.47
CA LEU A 201 5.47 3.32 4.37
C LEU A 201 4.68 3.65 3.10
N LEU A 202 3.71 2.81 2.72
CA LEU A 202 2.81 3.08 1.60
C LEU A 202 1.98 4.35 1.82
N LEU A 203 1.55 4.64 3.04
CA LEU A 203 0.89 5.90 3.40
C LEU A 203 1.79 7.12 3.17
N LYS A 204 3.07 7.05 3.55
CA LYS A 204 4.06 8.12 3.30
C LYS A 204 4.29 8.33 1.81
N ILE A 205 4.49 7.25 1.05
CA ILE A 205 4.64 7.30 -0.41
C ILE A 205 3.38 7.91 -1.05
N GLN A 206 2.18 7.41 -0.71
CA GLN A 206 0.93 7.90 -1.30
C GLN A 206 0.64 9.38 -0.98
N THR A 207 1.05 9.87 0.19
CA THR A 207 0.92 11.29 0.55
C THR A 207 2.14 12.16 0.23
N GLY A 208 3.21 11.60 -0.34
CA GLY A 208 4.48 12.30 -0.58
C GLY A 208 5.21 12.75 0.69
N LYS A 209 4.86 12.22 1.88
CA LYS A 209 5.46 12.67 3.14
C LYS A 209 6.91 12.16 3.25
N GLY A 210 7.84 13.03 2.89
CA GLY A 210 9.28 12.77 2.87
C GLY A 210 9.83 12.39 1.49
N PHE A 211 9.08 12.62 0.41
CA PHE A 211 9.50 12.34 -0.97
C PHE A 211 9.09 13.46 -1.93
N SER A 212 9.85 13.68 -3.00
CA SER A 212 9.50 14.65 -4.05
C SER A 212 8.28 14.20 -4.87
N LYS A 213 7.66 15.16 -5.59
CA LYS A 213 6.57 14.86 -6.55
C LYS A 213 7.01 13.84 -7.60
N TYR A 214 8.26 13.90 -8.05
CA TYR A 214 8.85 12.95 -9.00
C TYR A 214 8.98 11.56 -8.36
N SER A 215 9.66 11.46 -7.22
CA SER A 215 9.92 10.19 -6.53
C SER A 215 8.63 9.46 -6.14
N ARG A 216 7.62 10.20 -5.65
CA ARG A 216 6.26 9.68 -5.46
C ARG A 216 5.66 9.11 -6.75
N LYS A 217 5.75 9.85 -7.87
CA LYS A 217 5.21 9.43 -9.17
C LYS A 217 5.89 8.15 -9.67
N GLN A 218 7.21 8.02 -9.53
CA GLN A 218 7.95 6.82 -9.96
C GLN A 218 7.66 5.60 -9.09
N MET A 219 7.73 5.73 -7.76
CA MET A 219 7.45 4.62 -6.84
C MET A 219 6.05 4.04 -7.04
N LEU A 220 5.03 4.90 -7.09
CA LEU A 220 3.65 4.49 -7.36
C LEU A 220 3.51 3.97 -8.81
N GLY A 221 4.22 4.56 -9.77
CA GLY A 221 4.23 4.12 -11.17
C GLY A 221 4.75 2.70 -11.35
N PHE A 222 5.86 2.33 -10.69
CA PHE A 222 6.39 0.97 -10.71
C PHE A 222 5.40 -0.02 -10.06
N MET A 223 4.81 0.35 -8.93
CA MET A 223 3.80 -0.49 -8.26
C MET A 223 2.49 -0.61 -9.06
N LYS A 224 2.10 0.38 -9.87
CA LYS A 224 0.97 0.28 -10.81
C LYS A 224 1.27 -0.61 -12.03
N ASN A 225 2.56 -0.82 -12.34
CA ASN A 225 3.01 -1.67 -13.45
C ASN A 225 3.30 -3.13 -13.02
N GLN A 226 2.93 -3.50 -11.79
CA GLN A 226 3.07 -4.84 -11.24
C GLN A 226 2.44 -5.90 -12.16
N LYS A 227 3.17 -7.00 -12.41
CA LYS A 227 2.64 -8.14 -13.18
C LYS A 227 1.99 -9.21 -12.29
N TYR A 228 2.40 -9.31 -11.03
CA TYR A 228 1.78 -10.21 -10.05
C TYR A 228 0.49 -9.62 -9.46
N VAL A 229 -0.59 -9.68 -10.24
CA VAL A 229 -1.90 -9.08 -9.92
C VAL A 229 -2.92 -10.04 -9.27
N PHE A 230 -2.49 -11.26 -8.90
CA PHE A 230 -3.37 -12.32 -8.41
C PHE A 230 -3.92 -12.12 -6.99
N GLY A 231 -3.38 -11.16 -6.22
CA GLY A 231 -3.73 -10.89 -4.82
C GLY A 231 -4.84 -9.84 -4.68
N ILE A 232 -4.51 -8.69 -4.10
CA ILE A 232 -5.43 -7.56 -3.91
C ILE A 232 -6.07 -7.12 -5.25
N PRO A 233 -5.34 -6.94 -6.37
CA PRO A 233 -5.94 -6.44 -7.62
C PRO A 233 -6.99 -7.36 -8.24
N LYS A 234 -6.90 -8.69 -8.05
CA LYS A 234 -7.66 -9.72 -8.79
C LYS A 234 -9.19 -9.60 -8.66
N VAL A 235 -9.68 -8.91 -7.64
CA VAL A 235 -11.11 -8.80 -7.29
C VAL A 235 -11.61 -7.36 -7.19
N LEU A 236 -10.81 -6.38 -7.64
CA LEU A 236 -11.23 -4.98 -7.66
C LEU A 236 -12.20 -4.71 -8.82
N PRO A 237 -13.19 -3.80 -8.66
CA PRO A 237 -14.04 -3.34 -9.76
C PRO A 237 -13.25 -2.69 -10.92
N ARG A 238 -13.83 -2.66 -12.12
CA ARG A 238 -13.18 -2.13 -13.34
C ARG A 238 -12.76 -0.65 -13.25
N ASN A 239 -13.40 0.13 -12.38
CA ASN A 239 -13.12 1.55 -12.15
C ASN A 239 -12.18 1.81 -10.95
N PHE A 240 -11.57 0.77 -10.39
CA PHE A 240 -10.53 0.89 -9.35
C PHE A 240 -9.15 0.72 -9.99
N PHE A 241 -8.15 1.43 -9.47
CA PHE A 241 -6.74 1.21 -9.82
C PHE A 241 -5.98 0.68 -8.61
N CYS A 242 -4.90 -0.06 -8.85
CA CYS A 242 -4.09 -0.65 -7.79
C CYS A 242 -2.60 -0.41 -8.05
N ALA A 243 -1.87 -0.05 -7.00
CA ALA A 243 -0.42 0.01 -7.00
C ALA A 243 0.07 -1.00 -5.95
N ASN A 244 0.43 -2.22 -6.37
CA ASN A 244 0.70 -3.33 -5.45
C ASN A 244 2.12 -3.93 -5.56
N LYS A 245 2.50 -4.65 -4.51
CA LYS A 245 3.67 -5.53 -4.49
C LYS A 245 3.33 -6.79 -3.69
N THR A 246 3.48 -7.94 -4.35
CA THR A 246 3.37 -9.26 -3.74
C THR A 246 4.65 -9.70 -3.03
N GLY A 247 4.52 -10.60 -2.07
CA GLY A 247 5.61 -11.39 -1.49
C GLY A 247 5.23 -12.87 -1.50
N ASN A 248 6.10 -13.74 -1.99
CA ASN A 248 5.91 -15.19 -2.05
C ASN A 248 7.17 -15.85 -1.50
N LEU A 249 7.04 -16.83 -0.62
CA LEU A 249 8.03 -17.86 -0.26
C LEU A 249 7.25 -19.14 0.10
N THR A 250 7.94 -20.26 0.35
CA THR A 250 7.30 -21.49 0.83
C THR A 250 6.43 -21.25 2.08
N ASN A 251 5.13 -21.57 1.99
CA ASN A 251 4.10 -21.32 3.01
C ASN A 251 3.88 -19.85 3.43
N VAL A 252 4.34 -18.87 2.64
CA VAL A 252 4.24 -17.42 2.94
C VAL A 252 3.77 -16.67 1.70
N LEU A 253 2.57 -16.07 1.76
CA LEU A 253 2.04 -15.25 0.66
C LEU A 253 1.48 -13.93 1.19
N HIS A 254 1.88 -12.83 0.57
CA HIS A 254 1.59 -11.46 0.98
C HIS A 254 1.23 -10.61 -0.24
N ASP A 255 0.39 -9.59 -0.05
CA ASP A 255 0.20 -8.52 -1.02
C ASP A 255 -0.07 -7.19 -0.29
N CYS A 256 0.57 -6.12 -0.76
CA CYS A 256 0.53 -4.80 -0.15
C CYS A 256 0.31 -3.74 -1.22
N ALA A 257 -0.73 -2.92 -1.05
CA ALA A 257 -1.23 -2.03 -2.09
C ALA A 257 -1.65 -0.65 -1.60
N VAL A 258 -1.50 0.34 -2.49
CA VAL A 258 -2.34 1.54 -2.51
C VAL A 258 -3.43 1.30 -3.56
N VAL A 259 -4.69 1.35 -3.14
CA VAL A 259 -5.87 1.20 -4.00
C VAL A 259 -6.54 2.56 -4.16
N TYR A 260 -6.96 2.85 -5.38
CA TYR A 260 -7.62 4.09 -5.79
C TYR A 260 -9.05 3.76 -6.20
N SER A 261 -10.04 4.46 -5.65
CA SER A 261 -11.47 4.22 -5.94
C SER A 261 -12.23 5.53 -6.18
N PRO A 262 -13.42 5.47 -6.81
CA PRO A 262 -14.30 6.65 -6.98
C PRO A 262 -14.66 7.34 -5.65
N ARG A 263 -14.69 6.60 -4.53
CA ARG A 263 -15.01 7.10 -3.19
C ARG A 263 -13.77 7.23 -2.30
N GLY A 264 -12.61 7.47 -2.92
CA GLY A 264 -11.34 7.79 -2.26
C GLY A 264 -10.36 6.62 -2.13
N ASP A 265 -9.09 6.97 -1.89
CA ASP A 265 -7.98 6.02 -1.84
C ASP A 265 -7.84 5.33 -0.47
N TYR A 266 -7.25 4.13 -0.46
CA TYR A 266 -6.85 3.41 0.75
C TYR A 266 -5.53 2.65 0.60
N VAL A 267 -4.86 2.40 1.73
CA VAL A 267 -3.79 1.41 1.84
C VAL A 267 -4.38 0.11 2.37
N LEU A 268 -4.02 -1.02 1.76
CA LEU A 268 -4.33 -2.36 2.26
C LEU A 268 -3.10 -3.25 2.17
N CYS A 269 -2.73 -3.87 3.29
CA CYS A 269 -1.64 -4.82 3.41
C CYS A 269 -2.17 -6.12 4.03
N VAL A 270 -2.07 -7.24 3.30
CA VAL A 270 -2.49 -8.56 3.76
C VAL A 270 -1.32 -9.52 3.73
N PHE A 271 -1.02 -10.08 4.91
CA PHE A 271 0.06 -11.02 5.17
C PHE A 271 -0.54 -12.36 5.58
N THR A 272 0.02 -13.45 5.07
CA THR A 272 -0.35 -14.83 5.46
C THR A 272 0.89 -15.71 5.59
N GLU A 273 0.89 -16.58 6.59
CA GLU A 273 1.96 -17.55 6.87
C GLU A 273 1.34 -18.88 7.35
N GLY A 274 1.94 -20.01 6.98
CA GLY A 274 1.54 -21.36 7.43
C GLY A 274 0.51 -22.08 6.53
N PHE A 275 0.01 -21.44 5.48
CA PHE A 275 -0.85 -22.09 4.49
C PHE A 275 -0.02 -23.03 3.59
N LYS A 276 -0.42 -24.31 3.53
CA LYS A 276 0.30 -25.33 2.73
C LYS A 276 0.17 -25.16 1.21
N LYS A 277 -0.77 -24.34 0.73
CA LYS A 277 -0.98 -24.06 -0.69
C LYS A 277 -1.28 -22.59 -0.93
N ASP A 278 -0.53 -21.96 -1.82
CA ASP A 278 -0.67 -20.54 -2.19
C ASP A 278 -2.11 -20.16 -2.58
N ARG A 279 -2.89 -21.08 -3.14
CA ARG A 279 -4.31 -20.84 -3.47
C ARG A 279 -5.18 -20.52 -2.25
N GLU A 280 -4.90 -21.11 -1.09
CA GLU A 280 -5.66 -20.92 0.14
C GLU A 280 -5.30 -19.57 0.79
N ALA A 281 -4.01 -19.24 0.85
CA ALA A 281 -3.53 -17.91 1.21
C ALA A 281 -4.05 -16.81 0.26
N ARG A 282 -4.04 -17.06 -1.04
CA ARG A 282 -4.54 -16.14 -2.08
C ARG A 282 -6.04 -15.90 -1.91
N PHE A 283 -6.82 -16.93 -1.61
CA PHE A 283 -8.25 -16.80 -1.27
C PHE A 283 -8.47 -15.87 -0.06
N VAL A 284 -7.64 -15.95 0.99
CA VAL A 284 -7.69 -14.99 2.11
C VAL A 284 -7.45 -13.56 1.62
N ILE A 285 -6.37 -13.32 0.86
CA ILE A 285 -6.02 -12.00 0.32
C ILE A 285 -7.15 -11.46 -0.58
N ASN A 286 -7.69 -12.29 -1.47
CA ASN A 286 -8.82 -11.93 -2.33
C ASN A 286 -10.08 -11.62 -1.49
N LYS A 287 -10.39 -12.39 -0.44
CA LYS A 287 -11.58 -12.18 0.40
C LYS A 287 -11.49 -10.85 1.18
N VAL A 288 -10.33 -10.53 1.76
CA VAL A 288 -10.10 -9.22 2.39
C VAL A 288 -10.23 -8.09 1.36
N SER A 289 -9.58 -8.21 0.21
CA SER A 289 -9.64 -7.21 -0.86
C SER A 289 -11.08 -6.96 -1.33
N LYS A 290 -11.87 -8.01 -1.60
CA LYS A 290 -13.26 -7.89 -2.09
C LYS A 290 -14.15 -7.13 -1.09
N ILE A 291 -14.11 -7.47 0.19
CA ILE A 291 -14.91 -6.77 1.22
C ILE A 291 -14.47 -5.31 1.35
N THR A 292 -13.16 -5.05 1.28
CA THR A 292 -12.63 -3.68 1.28
C THR A 292 -13.13 -2.89 0.06
N ALA A 293 -13.08 -3.49 -1.12
CA ALA A 293 -13.54 -2.83 -2.35
C ALA A 293 -15.05 -2.58 -2.35
N SER A 294 -15.86 -3.47 -1.75
CA SER A 294 -17.30 -3.24 -1.55
C SER A 294 -17.61 -2.10 -0.58
N PHE A 295 -16.71 -1.77 0.34
CA PHE A 295 -16.81 -0.62 1.26
C PHE A 295 -16.38 0.73 0.62
N TYR A 296 -15.89 0.67 -0.61
CA TYR A 296 -15.39 1.80 -1.41
C TYR A 296 -16.10 1.97 -2.78
N GLN A 297 -17.10 1.11 -3.05
CA GLN A 297 -18.13 1.32 -4.07
C GLN A 297 -19.23 2.23 -3.51
#